data_AF-A0A0F9NMU0-F1
#
_entry.id   AF-A0A0F9NMU0-F1
#
_cell.length_a   1.000
_cell.length_b   1.000
_cell.length_c   1.000
_cell.angle_alpha   90.00
_cell.angle_beta   90.00
_cell.angle_gamma   90.00
#
_symmetry.space_group_name_H-M   'P 1'
#
loop_
_entity.id
_entity.type
_entity.pdbx_description
1 polymer ?
#
loop_
_entity_poly.entity_id
_entity_poly.type
_entity_poly.pdbx_seq_one_letter_code
_entity_poly.pdbx_strand_id
1 'polypeptide(L)' 'MKKQIKKWGRSLVISFDEEEQRVYEIKEGSILDLTDMVILNREVRKNGNKK' A
#
# COMPACT_ATOMS: atom_id res chain seq x y z
N MET A 1 3.53 -6.78 -8.17
CA MET A 1 4.32 -6.06 -7.12
C MET A 1 3.55 -6.07 -5.80
N LYS A 2 4.21 -6.03 -4.64
CA LYS A 2 3.53 -5.87 -3.34
C LYS A 2 3.69 -4.43 -2.87
N LYS A 3 2.58 -3.78 -2.51
CA LYS A 3 2.58 -2.43 -1.93
C LYS A 3 2.17 -2.47 -0.47
N GLN A 4 2.77 -1.60 0.33
CA GLN A 4 2.33 -1.36 1.70
C GLN A 4 1.50 -0.09 1.73
N ILE A 5 0.29 -0.20 2.29
CA ILE A 5 -0.52 0.97 2.62
C ILE A 5 0.09 1.63 3.86
N LYS A 6 0.42 2.91 3.75
CA LYS A 6 0.94 3.75 4.84
C LYS A 6 -0.13 4.74 5.29
N LYS A 7 -0.07 5.17 6.54
CA LYS A 7 -0.93 6.25 7.04
C LYS A 7 -0.20 7.58 6.91
N TRP A 8 -0.83 8.58 6.30
CA TRP A 8 -0.34 9.95 6.27
C TRP A 8 -1.45 10.89 6.74
N GLY A 9 -1.29 11.43 7.96
CA GLY A 9 -2.33 12.21 8.62
C GLY A 9 -3.61 11.38 8.84
N ARG A 10 -4.73 11.83 8.26
CA ARG A 10 -6.04 11.14 8.31
C ARG A 10 -6.28 10.24 7.10
N SER A 11 -5.33 10.15 6.18
CA SER A 11 -5.45 9.41 4.92
C SER A 11 -4.60 8.14 4.92
N LEU A 12 -4.99 7.18 4.09
CA LEU A 12 -4.18 6.02 3.71
C LEU A 12 -3.60 6.25 2.33
N VAL A 13 -2.31 5.93 2.15
CA VAL A 13 -1.58 6.18 0.92
C VAL A 13 -0.82 4.94 0.45
N ILE A 14 -0.76 4.77 -0.87
CA ILE A 14 0.10 3.81 -1.56
C ILE A 14 1.23 4.62 -2.20
N SER A 15 2.48 4.36 -1.83
CA SER A 15 3.63 5.07 -2.40
C SER A 15 4.22 4.33 -3.59
N PHE A 16 4.44 5.06 -4.69
CA PHE A 16 5.18 4.62 -5.86
C PHE A 16 6.55 5.30 -5.86
N ASP A 17 7.62 4.53 -6.01
CA ASP A 17 8.97 5.06 -6.18
C ASP A 17 9.17 5.65 -7.59
N GLU A 18 10.33 6.27 -7.82
CA GLU A 18 10.62 6.93 -9.09
C GLU A 18 10.70 5.97 -10.28
N GLU A 19 11.12 4.72 -10.06
CA GLU A 19 11.21 3.73 -11.13
C GLU A 19 9.81 3.29 -11.55
N GLU A 20 8.96 2.98 -10.58
CA GLU A 20 7.56 2.61 -10.82
C GLU A 20 6.77 3.76 -11.45
N GLN A 21 6.98 4.99 -11.01
CA GLN A 21 6.36 6.16 -11.65
C GLN A 21 6.76 6.27 -13.12
N ARG A 22 8.02 5.97 -13.46
CA ARG A 22 8.50 5.96 -14.85
C ARG A 22 7.93 4.79 -15.65
N VAL A 23 7.98 3.58 -15.11
CA VAL A 23 7.52 2.36 -15.80
C VAL A 23 6.00 2.38 -16.05
N TYR A 24 5.23 2.89 -15.09
CA TYR A 24 3.77 2.96 -15.17
C TYR A 24 3.25 4.32 -15.63
N GLU A 25 4.15 5.24 -15.98
CA GLU A 25 3.85 6.61 -16.42
C GLU A 25 2.89 7.37 -15.47
N ILE A 26 3.02 7.13 -14.16
CA ILE A 26 2.18 7.73 -13.13
C ILE A 26 2.61 9.20 -12.95
N LYS A 27 1.64 10.10 -13.07
CA LYS A 27 1.83 11.55 -12.92
C LYS A 27 0.86 12.12 -11.90
N GLU A 28 1.17 13.30 -11.39
CA GLU A 28 0.23 14.03 -10.53
C GLU A 28 -1.09 14.26 -11.29
N GLY A 29 -2.22 13.96 -10.63
CA GLY A 29 -3.55 14.04 -11.22
C GLY A 29 -3.99 12.81 -12.02
N SER A 30 -3.13 11.80 -12.22
CA SER A 30 -3.53 10.53 -12.81
C SER A 30 -4.60 9.82 -11.96
N ILE A 31 -5.59 9.23 -12.63
CA ILE A 31 -6.59 8.36 -12.01
C ILE A 31 -6.11 6.91 -12.16
N LEU A 32 -6.02 6.20 -11.04
CA LEU A 32 -5.59 4.80 -11.00
C LEU A 32 -6.80 3.91 -10.67
N ASP A 33 -7.01 2.87 -11.48
CA ASP A 33 -7.98 1.81 -11.15
C ASP A 33 -7.30 0.79 -10.22
N LEU A 34 -7.92 0.53 -9.06
CA LEU A 34 -7.41 -0.36 -8.02
C LEU A 34 -8.24 -1.65 -7.87
N THR A 35 -9.17 -1.92 -8.80
CA THR A 35 -10.16 -2.99 -8.67
C THR A 35 -9.54 -4.38 -8.48
N ASP A 36 -8.38 -4.64 -9.07
CA ASP A 36 -7.72 -5.95 -9.05
C ASP A 36 -6.71 -6.15 -7.89
N MET A 37 -6.82 -5.37 -6.81
CA MET A 37 -5.91 -5.51 -5.66
C MET A 37 -6.27 -6.68 -4.74
N VAL A 38 -5.29 -7.54 -4.44
CA VAL A 38 -5.39 -8.59 -3.42
C VAL A 38 -4.78 -8.12 -2.11
N ILE A 39 -5.58 -8.05 -1.04
CA ILE A 39 -5.11 -7.71 0.30
C ILE A 39 -4.55 -8.95 1.00
N LEU A 40 -3.25 -8.94 1.28
CA LEU A 40 -2.58 -9.99 2.05
C LEU A 40 -2.53 -9.60 3.53
N ASN A 41 -3.51 -10.05 4.31
CA ASN A 41 -3.51 -9.84 5.75
C ASN A 41 -2.42 -10.71 6.40
N ARG A 42 -1.39 -10.07 6.96
CA ARG A 42 -0.48 -10.76 7.88
C ARG A 42 -1.19 -10.82 9.23
N GLU A 43 -1.70 -11.98 9.62
CA GLU A 43 -2.24 -12.18 10.97
C GLU A 43 -1.17 -11.75 11.98
N VAL A 44 -1.42 -10.65 12.68
CA VAL A 44 -0.59 -10.25 13.82
C VAL A 44 -0.95 -11.22 14.94
N ARG A 45 -0.21 -12.33 15.06
CA ARG A 45 -0.28 -13.20 16.24
C ARG A 45 0.07 -12.34 17.46
N LYS A 46 -0.95 -11.89 18.19
CA LYS A 46 -0.78 -11.38 19.54
C LYS A 46 -0.41 -12.59 20.41
N ASN A 47 0.88 -12.88 20.54
CA ASN A 47 1.35 -13.77 21.59
C ASN A 47 1.06 -13.08 22.93
N GLY A 48 -0.11 -13.36 23.48
CA GLY A 48 -0.48 -13.02 24.84
C GLY A 48 0.42 -13.81 25.78
N ASN A 49 1.44 -13.14 26.29
CA ASN A 49 2.26 -13.62 27.40
C ASN A 49 1.36 -13.62 28.64
N LYS A 50 0.69 -14.75 28.94
CA LYS A 50 0.09 -14.96 30.26
C LYS A 50 1.21 -15.43 31.19
N LYS A 51 1.60 -14.52 32.09
CA LYS A 51 2.32 -14.81 33.32
C LYS A 51 1.57 -15.83 34.16
#